data_AF-A0A060BZ61-F1
#
_entry.id   AF-A0A060BZ61-F1
#
_cell.length_a   1.000
_cell.length_b   1.000
_cell.length_c   1.000
_cell.angle_alpha   90.00
_cell.angle_beta   90.00
_cell.angle_gamma   90.00
#
_symmetry.space_group_name_H-M   'P 1'
#
loop_
_entity.id
_entity.type
_entity.pdbx_description
1 polymer ?
#
loop_
_entity_poly.entity_id
_entity_poly.type
_entity_poly.pdbx_seq_one_letter_code
_entity_poly.pdbx_strand_id
1 'polypeptide(L)'
;MDLLPDTLRYIARIPPETNLFVTTNPEKVDIIKQAMKDRGIVRSVTYIPVVNRGRDVSALLVAARDVVLSGGYEVIGFAHDKKSSQNQQSGHHGTETLGFSYKLFENTLGSTEFIRNVITLFADNPRLGQVSPPPPFHALYFAHTRPSDWGPDFEITRDL
;
A
#
# COMPACT_ATOMS: atom_id res chain seq x y z
N MET A 1 9.41 -11.75 1.91
CA MET A 1 10.32 -11.13 2.88
C MET A 1 11.35 -10.27 2.18
N ASP A 2 11.66 -10.54 0.92
CA ASP A 2 12.64 -9.80 0.10
C ASP A 2 12.40 -8.28 0.06
N LEU A 3 11.14 -7.82 0.08
CA LEU A 3 10.78 -6.41 0.08
C LEU A 3 10.82 -5.75 1.47
N LEU A 4 10.93 -6.54 2.54
CA LEU A 4 10.84 -6.03 3.91
C LEU A 4 11.86 -4.92 4.20
N PRO A 5 13.15 -5.01 3.82
CA PRO A 5 14.11 -3.94 4.08
C PRO A 5 13.69 -2.58 3.51
N ASP A 6 13.12 -2.58 2.30
CA ASP A 6 12.62 -1.36 1.65
C ASP A 6 11.31 -0.88 2.28
N THR A 7 10.37 -1.78 2.57
CA THR A 7 9.12 -1.44 3.26
C THR A 7 9.40 -0.80 4.64
N LEU A 8 10.38 -1.32 5.39
CA LEU A 8 10.78 -0.74 6.68
C LEU A 8 11.37 0.66 6.54
N ARG A 9 12.06 0.97 5.44
CA ARG A 9 12.54 2.33 5.15
C ARG A 9 11.39 3.32 5.03
N TYR A 10 10.28 2.92 4.39
CA TYR A 10 9.08 3.75 4.27
C TYR A 10 8.31 3.84 5.59
N ILE A 11 8.18 2.73 6.33
CA ILE A 11 7.53 2.72 7.65
C ILE A 11 8.23 3.69 8.62
N ALA A 12 9.56 3.79 8.57
CA ALA A 12 10.33 4.72 9.39
C ALA A 12 10.03 6.21 9.10
N ARG A 13 9.43 6.53 7.94
CA ARG A 13 9.04 7.89 7.53
C ARG A 13 7.61 8.24 7.95
N ILE A 14 6.83 7.28 8.45
CA ILE A 14 5.47 7.55 8.92
C ILE A 14 5.57 8.45 10.16
N PRO A 15 4.75 9.52 10.28
CA PRO A 15 4.76 10.38 11.46
C PRO A 15 4.60 9.58 12.76
N PRO A 16 5.41 9.83 13.81
CA PRO A 16 5.43 9.05 15.06
C PRO A 16 4.08 8.98 15.77
N GLU A 17 3.23 10.00 15.59
CA GLU A 17 1.88 10.10 16.11
C GLU A 17 0.86 9.16 15.43
N THR A 18 1.21 8.55 14.30
CA THR A 18 0.31 7.67 13.54
C THR A 18 0.30 6.25 14.11
N ASN A 19 -0.88 5.72 14.47
CA ASN A 19 -1.01 4.31 14.80
C ASN A 19 -0.78 3.44 13.55
N LEU A 20 0.08 2.43 13.68
CA LEU A 20 0.45 1.56 12.58
C LEU A 20 -0.22 0.19 12.70
N PHE A 21 -0.95 -0.19 11.67
CA PHE A 21 -1.52 -1.53 11.52
C PHE A 21 -0.79 -2.26 10.39
N VAL A 22 -0.37 -3.50 10.64
CA VAL A 22 0.30 -4.33 9.64
C VAL A 22 -0.52 -5.59 9.39
N THR A 23 -1.07 -5.69 8.19
CA THR A 23 -1.69 -6.93 7.71
C THR A 23 -0.63 -7.81 7.07
N THR A 24 -0.51 -9.06 7.53
CA THR A 24 0.46 -10.01 6.97
C THR A 24 0.02 -11.44 7.28
N ASN A 25 0.61 -12.43 6.63
CA ASN A 25 0.40 -13.81 7.03
C ASN A 25 0.90 -14.07 8.47
N PRO A 26 0.20 -14.90 9.27
CA PRO A 26 0.58 -15.19 10.66
C PRO A 26 2.05 -15.58 10.85
N GLU A 27 2.59 -16.43 9.97
CA GLU A 27 3.95 -16.94 10.05
C GLU A 27 5.05 -15.88 9.84
N LYS A 28 4.68 -14.69 9.33
CA LYS A 28 5.63 -13.59 9.07
C LYS A 28 5.65 -12.54 10.18
N VAL A 29 4.70 -12.57 11.11
CA VAL A 29 4.53 -11.54 12.15
C VAL A 29 5.80 -11.37 12.97
N ASP A 30 6.36 -12.46 13.48
CA ASP A 30 7.53 -12.39 14.36
C ASP A 30 8.81 -11.98 13.60
N ILE A 31 8.91 -12.36 12.33
CA ILE A 31 10.01 -11.92 11.45
C ILE A 31 9.96 -10.40 11.26
N ILE A 32 8.77 -9.84 11.02
CA ILE A 32 8.60 -8.39 10.86
C ILE A 32 8.89 -7.67 12.17
N LYS A 33 8.39 -8.17 13.30
CA LYS A 33 8.69 -7.59 14.63
C LYS A 33 10.20 -7.53 14.89
N GLN A 34 10.90 -8.63 14.66
CA GLN A 34 12.34 -8.68 14.86
C GLN A 34 13.08 -7.70 13.94
N ALA A 35 12.72 -7.65 12.65
CA ALA A 35 13.35 -6.73 11.72
C ALA A 35 13.07 -5.24 12.04
N MET A 36 11.88 -4.91 12.55
CA MET A 36 11.58 -3.56 13.05
C MET A 36 12.47 -3.20 14.24
N LYS A 37 12.65 -4.14 15.18
CA LYS A 37 13.56 -3.96 16.34
C LYS A 37 15.01 -3.77 15.89
N ASP A 38 15.49 -4.59 14.96
CA ASP A 38 16.87 -4.52 14.45
C ASP A 38 17.13 -3.18 13.72
N ARG A 39 16.10 -2.58 13.12
CA ARG A 39 16.16 -1.25 12.47
C ARG A 39 15.94 -0.09 13.45
N GLY A 40 15.72 -0.35 14.73
CA GLY A 40 15.44 0.68 15.73
C GLY A 40 14.10 1.40 15.54
N ILE A 41 13.12 0.76 14.87
CA ILE A 41 11.79 1.34 14.70
C ILE A 41 11.00 1.15 15.99
N VAL A 42 11.03 2.18 16.84
CA VAL A 42 10.35 2.21 18.15
C VAL A 42 8.97 2.84 17.99
N ARG A 43 7.99 2.04 17.56
CA ARG A 43 6.56 2.42 17.59
C ARG A 43 5.68 1.21 17.91
N SER A 44 4.51 1.49 18.49
CA SER A 44 3.49 0.46 18.67
C SER A 44 2.92 0.06 17.30
N VAL A 45 2.86 -1.25 17.06
CA VAL A 45 2.32 -1.83 15.82
C VAL A 45 1.28 -2.88 16.19
N THR A 46 0.08 -2.73 15.65
CA THR A 46 -0.95 -3.75 15.75
C THR A 46 -0.88 -4.64 14.52
N TYR A 47 -0.61 -5.93 14.73
CA TYR A 47 -0.55 -6.90 13.65
C TYR A 47 -1.93 -7.53 13.45
N ILE A 48 -2.39 -7.59 12.20
CA ILE A 48 -3.65 -8.22 11.79
C ILE A 48 -3.29 -9.41 10.89
N PRO A 49 -3.27 -10.65 11.42
CA PRO A 49 -2.92 -11.82 10.63
C PRO A 49 -4.00 -12.09 9.57
N VAL A 50 -3.59 -12.30 8.31
CA VAL A 50 -4.49 -12.52 7.16
C VAL A 50 -4.00 -13.65 6.28
N VAL A 51 -4.90 -14.30 5.56
CA VAL A 51 -4.54 -15.22 4.47
C VAL A 51 -4.48 -14.42 3.18
N ASN A 52 -3.30 -14.32 2.56
CA ASN A 52 -3.16 -13.65 1.28
C ASN A 52 -3.86 -14.44 0.16
N ARG A 53 -4.93 -13.87 -0.41
CA ARG A 53 -5.68 -14.43 -1.55
C ARG A 53 -5.47 -13.64 -2.85
N GLY A 54 -4.44 -12.79 -2.91
CA GLY A 54 -4.07 -12.05 -4.12
C GLY A 54 -4.93 -10.81 -4.41
N ARG A 55 -5.60 -10.23 -3.40
CA ARG A 55 -6.41 -9.01 -3.53
C ARG A 55 -5.86 -7.92 -2.61
N ASP A 56 -5.30 -6.87 -3.20
CA ASP A 56 -4.65 -5.76 -2.49
C ASP A 56 -5.60 -5.02 -1.54
N VAL A 57 -6.77 -4.60 -2.00
CA VAL A 57 -7.75 -3.83 -1.20
C VAL A 57 -8.42 -4.65 -0.09
N SER A 58 -8.34 -5.98 -0.14
CA SER A 58 -8.96 -6.86 0.87
C SER A 58 -8.34 -6.69 2.26
N ALA A 59 -7.06 -6.35 2.32
CA ALA A 59 -6.37 -6.04 3.58
C ALA A 59 -7.02 -4.86 4.31
N LEU A 60 -7.40 -3.81 3.57
CA LEU A 60 -8.07 -2.64 4.13
C LEU A 60 -9.55 -2.93 4.43
N LEU A 61 -10.30 -3.41 3.43
CA LEU A 61 -11.77 -3.45 3.48
C LEU A 61 -12.32 -4.64 4.27
N VAL A 62 -11.57 -5.74 4.37
CA VAL A 62 -12.05 -6.98 5.01
C VAL A 62 -11.28 -7.23 6.30
N ALA A 63 -9.95 -7.29 6.22
CA ALA A 63 -9.14 -7.64 7.39
C ALA A 63 -9.08 -6.53 8.43
N ALA A 64 -8.91 -5.28 8.00
CA ALA A 64 -8.90 -4.12 8.88
C ALA A 64 -10.29 -3.49 9.08
N ARG A 65 -11.39 -4.19 8.71
CA ARG A 65 -12.75 -3.62 8.77
C ARG A 65 -13.10 -3.03 10.14
N ASP A 66 -12.69 -3.70 11.22
CA ASP A 66 -13.06 -3.32 12.58
C ASP A 66 -12.29 -2.05 13.00
N VAL A 67 -11.10 -1.82 12.43
CA VAL A 67 -10.34 -0.57 12.59
C VAL A 67 -11.01 0.54 11.78
N VAL A 68 -11.31 0.27 10.51
CA VAL A 68 -11.88 1.25 9.57
C VAL A 68 -13.25 1.75 10.02
N LEU A 69 -14.11 0.85 10.52
CA LEU A 69 -15.47 1.17 10.93
C LEU A 69 -15.61 1.56 12.40
N SER A 70 -14.50 1.57 13.17
CA SER A 70 -14.54 1.88 14.61
C SER A 70 -14.99 3.30 14.94
N GLY A 71 -14.86 4.24 13.99
CA GLY A 71 -15.00 5.68 14.24
C GLY A 71 -13.84 6.29 15.05
N GLY A 72 -12.77 5.52 15.34
CA GLY A 72 -11.62 6.00 16.10
C GLY A 72 -10.59 6.81 15.30
N TYR A 73 -10.75 6.88 13.98
CA TYR A 73 -9.82 7.56 13.07
C TYR A 73 -10.57 8.43 12.07
N GLU A 74 -10.14 9.68 11.94
CA GLU A 74 -10.65 10.61 10.92
C GLU A 74 -10.01 10.35 9.55
N VAL A 75 -8.77 9.87 9.54
CA VAL A 75 -7.98 9.59 8.34
C VAL A 75 -7.35 8.22 8.44
N ILE A 76 -7.47 7.44 7.37
CA ILE A 76 -6.84 6.11 7.23
C ILE A 76 -5.93 6.12 6.02
N GLY A 77 -4.64 5.99 6.26
CA GLY A 77 -3.64 5.76 5.21
C GLY A 77 -3.53 4.27 4.89
N PHE A 78 -3.50 3.93 3.60
CA PHE A 78 -3.31 2.56 3.14
C PHE A 78 -2.17 2.48 2.13
N ALA A 79 -1.20 1.62 2.41
CA ALA A 79 -0.09 1.31 1.52
C ALA A 79 0.15 -0.20 1.55
N HIS A 80 0.52 -0.77 0.42
CA HIS A 80 0.81 -2.20 0.29
C HIS A 80 2.05 -2.41 -0.57
N ASP A 81 2.80 -3.47 -0.29
CA ASP A 81 3.83 -3.89 -1.23
C ASP A 81 3.19 -4.65 -2.42
N LYS A 82 3.95 -4.78 -3.51
CA LYS A 82 3.58 -5.63 -4.63
C LYS A 82 4.81 -6.36 -5.12
N LYS A 83 4.78 -7.68 -5.04
CA LYS A 83 5.69 -8.56 -5.77
C LYS A 83 4.86 -9.28 -6.83
N SER A 84 4.98 -8.87 -8.09
CA SER A 84 4.33 -9.61 -9.17
C SER A 84 5.01 -10.98 -9.31
N SER A 85 4.22 -12.04 -9.38
CA SER A 85 4.65 -13.36 -9.85
C SER A 85 4.19 -13.62 -11.29
N GLN A 86 3.41 -12.71 -11.87
CA GLN A 86 2.79 -12.84 -13.18
C GLN A 86 3.66 -12.22 -14.27
N ASN A 87 3.52 -12.75 -15.49
CA ASN A 87 4.23 -12.31 -16.70
C ASN A 87 5.77 -12.38 -16.61
N GLN A 88 6.29 -13.38 -15.89
CA GLN A 88 7.74 -13.60 -15.74
C GLN A 88 8.43 -13.80 -17.09
N GLN A 89 7.78 -14.53 -18.00
CA GLN A 89 8.30 -14.85 -19.33
C GLN A 89 8.37 -13.63 -20.26
N SER A 90 7.60 -12.58 -19.97
CA SER A 90 7.54 -11.35 -20.75
C SER A 90 8.54 -10.28 -20.26
N GLY A 91 9.40 -10.59 -19.29
CA GLY A 91 10.46 -9.69 -18.81
C GLY A 91 10.01 -8.59 -17.83
N HIS A 92 8.73 -8.59 -17.39
CA HIS A 92 8.15 -7.54 -16.56
C HIS A 92 8.58 -7.55 -15.07
N HIS A 93 9.53 -8.43 -14.71
CA HIS A 93 10.15 -8.50 -13.38
C HIS A 93 11.27 -7.46 -13.15
N GLY A 94 11.65 -6.72 -14.18
CA GLY A 94 12.70 -5.69 -14.08
C GLY A 94 12.18 -4.32 -13.68
N THR A 95 12.56 -3.31 -14.46
CA THR A 95 12.31 -1.89 -14.22
C THR A 95 10.82 -1.55 -14.04
N GLU A 96 9.91 -2.33 -14.63
CA GLU A 96 8.48 -2.06 -14.54
C GLU A 96 7.90 -2.28 -13.14
N THR A 97 8.16 -3.45 -12.56
CA THR A 97 7.70 -3.79 -11.21
C THR A 97 8.41 -2.92 -10.17
N LEU A 98 9.69 -2.62 -10.36
CA LEU A 98 10.43 -1.68 -9.52
C LEU A 98 9.85 -0.26 -9.61
N GLY A 99 9.56 0.22 -10.81
CA GLY A 99 8.94 1.52 -11.05
C GLY A 99 7.53 1.63 -10.47
N PHE A 100 6.75 0.54 -10.52
CA PHE A 100 5.44 0.49 -9.87
C PHE A 100 5.57 0.57 -8.34
N SER A 101 6.43 -0.26 -7.74
CA SER A 101 6.68 -0.24 -6.29
C SER A 101 7.20 1.13 -5.82
N TYR A 102 8.16 1.70 -6.54
CA TYR A 102 8.68 3.05 -6.29
C TYR A 102 7.56 4.08 -6.30
N LYS A 103 6.70 4.09 -7.33
CA LYS A 103 5.59 5.05 -7.40
C LYS A 103 4.56 4.83 -6.30
N LEU A 104 4.25 3.58 -5.95
CA LEU A 104 3.30 3.28 -4.89
C LEU A 104 3.81 3.86 -3.57
N PHE A 105 5.06 3.60 -3.20
CA PHE A 105 5.61 4.06 -1.93
C PHE A 105 5.96 5.56 -1.93
N GLU A 106 6.56 6.11 -2.98
CA GLU A 106 6.92 7.54 -2.99
C GLU A 106 5.69 8.46 -3.03
N ASN A 107 4.59 8.04 -3.68
CA ASN A 107 3.35 8.82 -3.70
C ASN A 107 2.44 8.57 -2.48
N THR A 108 2.86 7.74 -1.52
CA THR A 108 2.09 7.49 -0.29
C THR A 108 2.91 7.78 0.95
N LEU A 109 4.11 7.19 1.06
CA LEU A 109 5.00 7.20 2.21
C LEU A 109 6.37 7.84 1.91
N GLY A 110 6.47 8.67 0.86
CA GLY A 110 7.73 9.22 0.35
C GLY A 110 8.58 9.93 1.39
N SER A 111 7.98 10.74 2.27
CA SER A 111 8.63 11.31 3.45
C SER A 111 7.59 11.69 4.52
N THR A 112 8.04 11.98 5.74
CA THR A 112 7.18 12.49 6.81
C THR A 112 6.46 13.77 6.39
N GLU A 113 7.19 14.68 5.74
CA GLU A 113 6.69 15.96 5.24
C GLU A 113 5.70 15.75 4.10
N PHE A 114 5.98 14.82 3.18
CA PHE A 114 5.04 14.50 2.11
C PHE A 114 3.71 13.98 2.67
N ILE A 115 3.74 13.05 3.63
CA ILE A 115 2.53 12.50 4.28
C ILE A 115 1.74 13.63 4.94
N ARG A 116 2.42 14.51 5.70
CA ARG A 116 1.78 15.66 6.35
C ARG A 116 1.17 16.62 5.34
N ASN A 117 1.88 16.93 4.24
CA ASN A 117 1.37 17.81 3.19
C ASN A 117 0.10 17.26 2.54
N VAL A 118 0.02 15.95 2.30
CA VAL A 118 -1.20 15.32 1.76
C VAL A 118 -2.36 15.46 2.75
N ILE A 119 -2.14 15.18 4.03
CA ILE A 119 -3.18 15.32 5.07
C ILE A 119 -3.63 16.78 5.20
N THR A 120 -2.68 17.72 5.28
CA THR A 120 -2.95 19.16 5.33
C THR A 120 -3.73 19.63 4.10
N LEU A 121 -3.40 19.15 2.91
CA LEU A 121 -4.11 19.50 1.68
C LEU A 121 -5.61 19.17 1.76
N PHE A 122 -5.97 17.99 2.28
CA PHE A 122 -7.37 17.63 2.48
C PHE A 122 -8.02 18.43 3.62
N ALA A 123 -7.29 18.67 4.72
CA ALA A 123 -7.79 19.46 5.84
C ALA A 123 -8.11 20.92 5.44
N ASP A 124 -7.25 21.54 4.64
CA ASP A 124 -7.40 22.92 4.17
C ASP A 124 -8.43 23.07 3.05
N ASN A 125 -8.84 21.97 2.41
CA ASN A 125 -9.75 21.99 1.27
C ASN A 125 -10.93 21.02 1.48
N PRO A 126 -11.97 21.39 2.26
CA PRO A 126 -13.08 20.50 2.59
C PRO A 126 -13.92 19.99 1.39
N ARG A 127 -13.79 20.63 0.22
CA ARG A 127 -14.45 20.21 -1.03
C ARG A 127 -13.56 19.38 -1.95
N LEU A 128 -12.32 19.10 -1.55
CA LEU A 128 -11.40 18.30 -2.34
C LEU A 128 -11.80 16.82 -2.28
N GLY A 129 -12.27 16.29 -3.42
CA GLY A 129 -12.72 14.90 -3.50
C GLY A 129 -11.58 13.90 -3.69
N GLN A 130 -10.63 14.19 -4.58
CA GLN A 130 -9.55 13.28 -4.93
C GLN A 130 -8.29 14.05 -5.32
N VAL A 131 -7.14 13.49 -4.94
CA VAL A 131 -5.81 13.92 -5.40
C VAL A 131 -5.14 12.70 -6.02
N SER A 132 -4.56 12.88 -7.20
CA SER A 132 -3.81 11.84 -7.89
C SER A 132 -2.39 12.33 -8.18
N PRO A 133 -1.38 11.45 -8.13
CA PRO A 133 -0.03 11.81 -8.53
C PRO A 133 0.01 12.26 -10.00
N PRO A 134 0.91 13.18 -10.37
CA PRO A 134 1.01 13.67 -11.73
C PRO A 134 1.49 12.58 -12.70
N PRO A 135 1.12 12.65 -13.99
CA PRO A 135 1.72 11.80 -15.03
C PRO A 135 3.25 12.03 -15.11
N PRO A 136 4.03 11.05 -15.63
CA PRO A 136 3.58 9.90 -16.42
C PRO A 136 3.26 8.65 -15.59
N PHE A 137 2.15 8.02 -15.95
CA PHE A 137 1.85 6.64 -15.61
C PHE A 137 2.66 5.72 -16.54
N HIS A 138 3.38 4.73 -16.02
CA HIS A 138 4.32 3.93 -16.84
C HIS A 138 3.95 2.45 -16.86
N ALA A 139 4.19 1.81 -18.00
CA ALA A 139 4.01 0.39 -18.25
C ALA A 139 2.58 -0.14 -17.99
N LEU A 140 2.45 -1.46 -18.02
CA LEU A 140 1.18 -2.18 -18.02
C LEU A 140 0.36 -1.99 -16.73
N TYR A 141 1.01 -1.65 -15.62
CA TYR A 141 0.32 -1.48 -14.33
C TYR A 141 -0.57 -0.25 -14.23
N PHE A 142 -0.47 0.66 -15.20
CA PHE A 142 -1.36 1.82 -15.29
C PHE A 142 -2.17 1.83 -16.58
N ALA A 143 -2.27 0.71 -17.30
CA ALA A 143 -3.11 0.61 -18.49
C ALA A 143 -4.57 0.96 -18.20
N HIS A 144 -5.02 0.86 -16.94
CA HIS A 144 -6.37 1.17 -16.47
C HIS A 144 -6.63 2.65 -16.13
N THR A 145 -5.61 3.53 -16.18
CA THR A 145 -5.85 4.97 -15.92
C THR A 145 -6.44 5.72 -17.12
N ARG A 146 -6.74 5.01 -18.23
CA ARG A 146 -7.37 5.61 -19.43
C ARG A 146 -8.56 4.87 -20.07
N PRO A 147 -8.76 3.54 -20.02
CA PRO A 147 -10.00 2.94 -20.49
C PRO A 147 -10.97 2.72 -19.32
N SER A 148 -12.21 3.15 -19.52
CA SER A 148 -13.36 2.88 -18.66
C SER A 148 -13.93 1.49 -18.93
N ASP A 149 -13.09 0.46 -18.96
CA ASP A 149 -13.52 -0.92 -19.21
C ASP A 149 -12.90 -1.92 -18.22
N TRP A 150 -13.44 -3.13 -18.24
CA TRP A 150 -13.04 -4.24 -17.38
C TRP A 150 -11.75 -4.93 -17.83
N GLY A 151 -11.14 -4.45 -18.93
CA GLY A 151 -9.89 -4.97 -19.48
C GLY A 151 -9.85 -6.50 -19.59
N PRO A 152 -8.72 -7.15 -19.22
CA PRO A 152 -8.58 -8.60 -19.28
C PRO A 152 -9.43 -9.34 -18.23
N ASP A 153 -9.99 -8.62 -17.25
CA ASP A 153 -10.75 -9.21 -16.15
C ASP A 153 -12.24 -9.40 -16.49
N PHE A 154 -12.74 -8.86 -17.61
CA PHE A 154 -14.16 -8.96 -18.00
C PHE A 154 -14.66 -10.40 -18.09
N GLU A 155 -13.98 -11.23 -18.89
CA GLU A 155 -14.40 -12.62 -19.12
C GLU A 155 -14.37 -13.45 -17.83
N ILE A 156 -13.38 -13.20 -16.96
CA ILE A 156 -13.25 -13.89 -15.67
C ILE A 156 -14.33 -13.43 -14.69
N THR A 157 -14.71 -12.14 -14.74
CA THR A 157 -15.67 -11.56 -13.78
C THR A 157 -17.12 -11.81 -14.18
N ARG A 158 -17.42 -12.03 -15.47
CA ARG A 158 -18.79 -12.31 -15.94
C ARG A 158 -19.40 -13.54 -15.26
N ASP A 159 -18.59 -14.54 -14.94
CA ASP A 159 -19.05 -15.85 -14.48
C ASP A 159 -18.89 -16.04 -12.94
N LEU A 160 -18.58 -14.97 -12.20
CA LEU A 160 -18.48 -14.91 -10.72
C LEU A 160 -19.74 -14.33 -10.07
#